data_AF-D6NKH1-F1
#
_entry.id   AF-D6NKH1-F1
#
_cell.length_a   1.000
_cell.length_b   1.000
_cell.length_c   1.000
_cell.angle_alpha   90.00
_cell.angle_beta   90.00
_cell.angle_gamma   90.00
#
_symmetry.space_group_name_H-M   'P 1'
#
loop_
_entity.id
_entity.type
_entity.pdbx_description
1 polymer ?
#
loop_
_entity_poly.entity_id
_entity_poly.type
_entity_poly.pdbx_seq_one_letter_code
_entity_poly.pdbx_strand_id
1 'polypeptide(L)'
;EFEEVLEGWTRQMQSLLTLLVRTVNLGRYKDPHFYGRPLLSGITEPAVERGIDAVNPEGERGYCWITGFSWVVNADSLAAVIKLVFDDLNYTMVLLITALDSYWDGYEQMRLDFVNKAPKWGNDDDYVD
;
A
#
# COMPACT_ATOMS: atom_id res chain seq x y z
N GLU A 1 14.86 18.30 -1.87
CA GLU A 1 14.88 17.62 -3.21
C GLU A 1 13.78 16.58 -3.26
N PHE A 2 13.52 15.91 -4.39
CA PHE A 2 12.45 14.91 -4.47
C PHE A 2 12.75 13.69 -3.56
N GLU A 3 14.01 13.34 -3.40
CA GLU A 3 14.51 12.25 -2.56
C GLU A 3 14.01 12.36 -1.12
N GLU A 4 13.90 13.58 -0.58
CA GLU A 4 13.38 13.83 0.77
C GLU A 4 11.88 13.49 0.87
N VAL A 5 11.11 13.75 -0.20
CA VAL A 5 9.69 13.39 -0.28
C VAL A 5 9.55 11.87 -0.35
N LEU A 6 10.37 11.20 -1.17
CA LEU A 6 10.36 9.74 -1.30
C LEU A 6 10.79 9.05 -0.01
N GLU A 7 11.78 9.58 0.71
CA GLU A 7 12.19 9.08 2.02
C GLU A 7 11.08 9.27 3.06
N GLY A 8 10.42 10.43 3.06
CA GLY A 8 9.24 10.69 3.88
C GLY A 8 8.12 9.67 3.63
N TRP A 9 7.77 9.46 2.37
CA TRP A 9 6.76 8.46 1.96
C TRP A 9 7.16 7.05 2.38
N THR A 10 8.41 6.65 2.14
CA THR A 10 8.93 5.31 2.48
C THR A 10 8.82 5.03 3.98
N ARG A 11 9.20 6.01 4.82
CA ARG A 11 9.09 5.87 6.28
C ARG A 11 7.64 5.70 6.74
N GLN A 12 6.72 6.46 6.16
CA GLN A 12 5.29 6.33 6.49
C GLN A 12 4.73 4.97 6.05
N MET A 13 5.06 4.52 4.84
CA MET A 13 4.64 3.21 4.33
C MET A 13 5.20 2.06 5.17
N GLN A 14 6.48 2.11 5.57
CA GLN A 14 7.07 1.12 6.45
C GLN A 14 6.37 1.06 7.81
N SER A 15 6.07 2.21 8.41
CA SER A 15 5.35 2.30 9.68
C SER A 15 3.95 1.68 9.59
N LEU A 16 3.18 2.09 8.58
CA LEU A 16 1.82 1.60 8.33
C LEU A 16 1.81 0.09 8.10
N LEU A 17 2.64 -0.40 7.18
CA LEU A 17 2.71 -1.83 6.87
C LEU A 17 3.19 -2.64 8.08
N THR A 18 4.17 -2.15 8.83
CA THR A 18 4.64 -2.82 10.05
C THR A 18 3.52 -2.99 11.07
N LEU A 19 2.72 -1.94 11.28
CA LEU A 19 1.58 -1.99 12.20
C LEU A 19 0.53 -3.02 11.73
N LEU A 20 0.16 -2.96 10.45
CA LEU A 20 -0.88 -3.83 9.87
C LEU A 20 -0.45 -5.31 9.88
N VAL A 21 0.79 -5.61 9.46
CA VAL A 21 1.36 -6.96 9.46
C VAL A 21 1.34 -7.56 10.87
N ARG A 22 1.72 -6.78 11.90
CA ARG A 22 1.72 -7.25 13.29
C ARG A 22 0.33 -7.64 13.76
N THR A 23 -0.68 -6.84 13.42
CA THR A 23 -2.08 -7.12 13.75
C THR A 23 -2.57 -8.40 13.07
N VAL A 24 -2.30 -8.56 11.77
CA VAL A 24 -2.66 -9.78 11.03
C VAL A 24 -1.97 -11.00 11.62
N ASN A 25 -0.67 -10.91 11.92
CA ASN A 25 0.09 -12.01 12.52
C ASN A 25 -0.43 -12.39 13.90
N LEU A 26 -0.79 -11.41 14.73
CA LEU A 26 -1.41 -11.67 16.03
C LEU A 26 -2.74 -12.40 15.87
N GLY A 27 -3.60 -11.93 14.94
CA GLY A 27 -4.86 -12.58 14.62
C GLY A 27 -4.64 -14.03 14.21
N ARG A 28 -3.73 -14.30 13.28
CA ARG A 28 -3.41 -15.66 12.82
C ARG A 28 -2.85 -16.57 13.92
N TYR A 29 -2.02 -16.03 14.80
CA TYR A 29 -1.49 -16.81 15.93
C TYR A 29 -2.59 -17.17 16.94
N LYS A 30 -3.57 -16.28 17.11
CA LYS A 30 -4.66 -16.47 18.07
C LYS A 30 -5.89 -17.20 17.50
N ASP A 31 -6.09 -17.17 16.17
CA ASP A 31 -7.24 -17.74 15.46
C ASP A 31 -7.58 -19.18 15.90
N PRO A 32 -6.60 -20.12 16.01
CA PRO A 32 -6.91 -21.50 16.39
C PRO A 32 -7.43 -21.66 17.82
N HIS A 33 -7.17 -20.68 18.71
CA HIS A 33 -7.67 -20.70 20.08
C HIS A 33 -9.13 -20.25 20.19
N PHE A 34 -9.64 -19.53 19.18
CA PHE A 34 -11.00 -18.99 19.16
C PHE A 34 -11.91 -19.73 18.18
N TYR A 35 -11.36 -20.18 17.05
CA TYR A 35 -12.11 -20.72 15.93
C TYR A 35 -11.49 -22.03 15.42
N GLY A 36 -11.87 -23.14 16.04
CA GLY A 36 -11.52 -24.46 15.51
C GLY A 36 -12.23 -24.74 14.17
N ARG A 37 -11.53 -25.37 13.23
CA ARG A 37 -12.03 -25.66 11.88
C ARG A 37 -12.04 -27.16 11.60
N PRO A 38 -12.79 -27.97 12.37
CA PRO A 38 -12.68 -29.44 12.33
C PRO A 38 -12.95 -30.05 10.95
N LEU A 39 -13.87 -29.49 10.17
CA LEU A 39 -14.12 -29.95 8.80
C LEU A 39 -12.92 -29.69 7.88
N LEU A 40 -12.32 -28.49 7.94
CA LEU A 40 -11.14 -28.14 7.17
C LEU A 40 -9.94 -29.00 7.58
N SER A 41 -9.75 -29.17 8.89
CA SER A 41 -8.71 -30.02 9.47
C SER A 41 -8.86 -31.48 9.06
N GLY A 42 -10.09 -32.01 9.03
CA GLY A 42 -10.37 -33.39 8.62
C GLY A 42 -10.13 -33.68 7.14
N ILE A 43 -10.09 -32.66 6.28
CA ILE A 43 -9.78 -32.79 4.85
C ILE A 43 -8.37 -32.30 4.48
N THR A 44 -7.56 -31.93 5.47
CA THR A 44 -6.18 -31.46 5.29
C THR A 44 -5.22 -32.52 5.82
N GLU A 45 -4.56 -33.26 4.92
CA GLU A 45 -3.72 -34.43 5.26
C GLU A 45 -2.68 -34.15 6.38
N PRO A 46 -1.84 -33.09 6.31
CA PRO A 46 -0.88 -32.79 7.39
C PRO A 46 -1.54 -32.49 8.75
N ALA A 47 -2.77 -31.96 8.74
CA ALA A 47 -3.51 -31.65 9.96
C ALA A 47 -4.04 -32.95 10.61
N VAL A 48 -4.54 -33.88 9.78
CA VAL A 48 -4.98 -35.21 10.22
C VAL A 48 -3.81 -36.02 10.79
N GLU A 49 -2.68 -36.08 10.08
CA GLU A 49 -1.50 -36.85 10.51
C GLU A 49 -0.95 -36.37 11.86
N ARG A 50 -1.00 -35.06 12.11
CA ARG A 50 -0.43 -34.45 13.32
C ARG A 50 -1.45 -34.25 14.44
N GLY A 51 -2.75 -34.47 14.17
CA GLY A 51 -3.82 -34.24 15.15
C GLY A 51 -3.94 -32.77 15.58
N ILE A 52 -3.70 -31.84 14.65
CA ILE A 52 -3.76 -30.39 14.90
C ILE A 52 -4.82 -29.74 14.00
N ASP A 53 -5.23 -28.52 14.36
CA ASP A 53 -6.07 -27.72 13.48
C ASP A 53 -5.30 -27.29 12.21
N ALA A 54 -5.96 -27.28 11.05
CA ALA A 54 -5.35 -26.89 9.77
C ALA A 54 -4.78 -25.47 9.75
N VAL A 55 -5.26 -24.57 10.61
CA VAL A 55 -4.71 -23.21 10.72
C VAL A 55 -3.77 -23.02 11.91
N ASN A 56 -3.40 -24.10 12.62
CA ASN A 56 -2.45 -24.04 13.73
C ASN A 56 -1.07 -23.55 13.24
N PRO A 57 -0.48 -22.50 13.84
CA PRO A 57 0.83 -21.98 13.46
C PRO A 57 2.01 -22.95 13.63
N GLU A 58 1.84 -24.05 14.40
CA GLU A 58 2.81 -25.15 14.53
C GLU A 58 2.77 -26.13 13.34
N GLY A 59 1.67 -26.13 12.59
CA GLY A 59 1.47 -26.93 11.39
C GLY A 59 2.12 -26.32 10.15
N GLU A 60 1.59 -26.65 8.97
CA GLU A 60 2.00 -25.95 7.75
C GLU A 60 1.52 -24.51 7.78
N ARG A 61 2.46 -23.56 7.64
CA ARG A 61 2.11 -22.14 7.57
C ARG A 61 1.57 -21.83 6.19
N GLY A 62 0.26 -21.63 6.08
CA GLY A 62 -0.33 -21.01 4.89
C GLY A 62 0.33 -19.67 4.57
N TYR A 63 0.37 -19.30 3.29
CA TYR A 63 0.99 -18.06 2.81
C TYR A 63 0.52 -16.84 3.63
N CYS A 64 1.46 -15.99 4.06
CA CYS A 64 1.16 -14.69 4.67
C CYS A 64 0.83 -13.65 3.61
N TRP A 65 -0.37 -13.81 3.04
CA TRP A 65 -0.90 -12.83 2.11
C TRP A 65 -1.26 -11.54 2.84
N ILE A 66 -0.80 -10.43 2.28
CA ILE A 66 -1.21 -9.08 2.66
C ILE A 66 -1.58 -8.37 1.37
N THR A 67 -2.81 -7.85 1.31
CA THR A 67 -3.25 -7.07 0.16
C THR A 67 -2.85 -5.62 0.38
N GLY A 68 -1.86 -5.16 -0.38
CA GLY A 68 -1.57 -3.72 -0.52
C GLY A 68 -2.58 -3.07 -1.46
N PHE A 69 -3.13 -1.93 -1.06
CA PHE A 69 -3.98 -1.09 -1.91
C PHE A 69 -3.16 0.08 -2.47
N SER A 70 -3.74 0.82 -3.42
CA SER A 70 -3.25 2.10 -3.93
C SER A 70 -1.92 2.11 -4.71
N TRP A 71 -1.48 0.98 -5.28
CA TRP A 71 -0.26 0.91 -6.10
C TRP A 71 -0.20 1.97 -7.21
N VAL A 72 -1.21 2.00 -8.08
CA VAL A 72 -1.30 2.95 -9.20
C VAL A 72 -1.41 4.39 -8.70
N VAL A 73 -2.21 4.62 -7.65
CA VAL A 73 -2.42 5.95 -7.08
C VAL A 73 -1.10 6.50 -6.51
N ASN A 74 -0.30 5.67 -5.86
CA ASN A 74 1.00 6.07 -5.33
C ASN A 74 1.97 6.44 -6.47
N ALA A 75 2.07 5.60 -7.50
CA ALA A 75 2.93 5.85 -8.66
C ALA A 75 2.55 7.16 -9.36
N ASP A 76 1.29 7.31 -9.76
CA ASP A 76 0.79 8.51 -10.45
C ASP A 76 0.95 9.78 -9.60
N SER A 77 0.74 9.69 -8.28
CA SER A 77 0.85 10.84 -7.38
C SER A 77 2.30 11.28 -7.24
N LEU A 78 3.22 10.33 -7.04
CA LEU A 78 4.64 10.64 -6.93
C LEU A 78 5.19 11.17 -8.26
N ALA A 79 4.87 10.54 -9.39
CA ALA A 79 5.29 11.01 -10.71
C ALA A 79 4.79 12.43 -11.01
N ALA A 80 3.55 12.76 -10.65
CA ALA A 80 3.03 14.11 -10.82
C ALA A 80 3.75 15.15 -9.94
N VAL A 81 4.14 14.77 -8.72
CA VAL A 81 4.94 15.63 -7.83
C VAL A 81 6.34 15.84 -8.39
N ILE A 82 7.05 14.79 -8.81
CA ILE A 82 8.37 14.91 -9.43
C ILE A 82 8.28 15.86 -10.63
N LYS A 83 7.37 15.57 -11.56
CA LYS A 83 7.28 16.28 -12.83
C LYS A 83 6.94 17.75 -12.65
N LEU A 84 5.87 18.06 -11.91
CA LEU A 84 5.31 19.42 -11.89
C LEU A 84 5.90 20.32 -10.80
N VAL A 85 6.50 19.73 -9.76
CA VAL A 85 7.06 20.50 -8.63
C VAL A 85 8.58 20.52 -8.63
N PHE A 86 9.25 19.44 -9.06
CA PHE A 86 10.71 19.35 -9.01
C PHE A 86 11.38 19.49 -10.39
N ASP A 87 10.84 18.88 -11.45
CA ASP A 87 11.45 18.93 -12.79
C ASP A 87 11.05 20.20 -13.54
N ASP A 88 9.75 20.43 -13.73
CA ASP A 88 9.24 21.56 -14.51
C ASP A 88 9.12 22.85 -13.70
N LEU A 89 9.16 22.75 -12.36
CA LEU A 89 9.03 23.87 -11.42
C LEU A 89 7.77 24.73 -11.65
N ASN A 90 6.71 24.15 -12.20
CA ASN A 90 5.43 24.84 -12.47
C ASN A 90 4.72 25.25 -11.17
N TYR A 91 4.92 24.47 -10.10
CA TYR A 91 4.30 24.67 -8.79
C TYR A 91 5.32 24.45 -7.65
N THR A 92 4.97 24.89 -6.44
CA THR A 92 5.77 24.64 -5.23
C THR A 92 5.10 23.61 -4.33
N MET A 93 5.87 22.93 -3.48
CA MET A 93 5.31 22.00 -2.48
C MET A 93 4.30 22.68 -1.55
N VAL A 94 4.56 23.92 -1.12
CA VAL A 94 3.64 24.68 -0.25
C VAL A 94 2.31 24.93 -0.96
N LEU A 95 2.36 25.30 -2.25
CA LEU A 95 1.17 25.53 -3.05
C LEU A 95 0.38 24.22 -3.27
N LEU A 96 1.08 23.13 -3.57
CA LEU A 96 0.44 21.82 -3.71
C LEU A 96 -0.26 21.38 -2.41
N ILE A 97 0.39 21.50 -1.26
CA ILE A 97 -0.22 21.16 0.04
C ILE A 97 -1.48 22.00 0.28
N THR A 98 -1.41 23.30 -0.01
CA THR A 98 -2.57 24.21 0.14
C THR A 98 -3.72 23.81 -0.77
N ALA A 99 -3.42 23.50 -2.05
CA ALA A 99 -4.43 23.07 -3.01
C ALA A 99 -5.05 21.71 -2.64
N LEU A 100 -4.28 20.78 -2.07
CA LEU A 100 -4.80 19.50 -1.61
C LEU A 100 -5.69 19.66 -0.36
N ASP A 101 -5.30 20.50 0.59
CA ASP A 101 -6.08 20.76 1.82
C ASP A 101 -7.42 21.44 1.51
N SER A 102 -7.48 22.25 0.45
CA SER A 102 -8.72 22.86 -0.03
C SER A 102 -9.54 21.98 -0.98
N TYR A 103 -9.20 20.69 -1.16
CA TYR A 103 -9.84 19.82 -2.16
C TYR A 103 -9.84 20.42 -3.58
N TRP A 104 -8.76 21.12 -3.93
CA TRP A 104 -8.58 21.87 -5.18
C TRP A 104 -9.51 23.08 -5.38
N ASP A 105 -10.26 23.50 -4.36
CA ASP A 105 -11.09 24.71 -4.45
C ASP A 105 -10.21 25.95 -4.69
N GLY A 106 -10.53 26.70 -5.74
CA GLY A 106 -9.69 27.80 -6.26
C GLY A 106 -8.45 27.37 -7.06
N TYR A 107 -8.18 26.07 -7.22
CA TYR A 107 -6.98 25.51 -7.87
C TYR A 107 -7.30 24.54 -9.01
N GLU A 108 -8.45 24.67 -9.66
CA GLU A 108 -8.89 23.72 -10.70
C GLU A 108 -7.90 23.60 -11.87
N GLN A 109 -7.28 24.70 -12.29
CA GLN A 109 -6.27 24.65 -13.36
C GLN A 109 -5.04 23.83 -12.93
N MET A 110 -4.61 23.97 -11.67
CA MET A 110 -3.52 23.16 -11.12
C MET A 110 -3.92 21.69 -11.06
N ARG A 111 -5.15 21.37 -10.63
CA ARG A 111 -5.67 19.99 -10.63
C ARG A 111 -5.64 19.38 -12.03
N LEU A 112 -6.10 20.12 -13.04
CA LEU A 112 -6.10 19.67 -14.44
C LEU A 112 -4.68 19.46 -14.98
N ASP A 113 -3.71 20.26 -14.53
CA ASP A 113 -2.31 20.05 -14.88
C ASP A 113 -1.78 18.74 -14.28
N PHE A 114 -2.07 18.46 -13.00
CA PHE A 114 -1.70 17.18 -12.35
C PHE A 114 -2.36 15.96 -12.99
N VAL A 115 -3.55 16.13 -13.59
CA VAL A 115 -4.25 15.05 -14.30
C VAL A 115 -3.71 14.85 -15.71
N ASN A 116 -3.53 15.93 -16.47
CA ASN A 116 -3.33 15.86 -17.93
C ASN A 116 -1.88 16.02 -18.37
N LYS A 117 -1.01 16.64 -17.56
CA LYS A 117 0.38 16.97 -17.95
C LYS A 117 1.42 16.07 -17.29
N ALA A 118 1.07 15.42 -16.17
CA ALA A 118 1.92 14.42 -15.55
C ALA A 118 1.72 13.05 -16.22
N PRO A 119 2.80 12.28 -16.44
CA PRO A 119 2.69 10.91 -16.94
C PRO A 119 1.90 10.03 -15.96
N LYS A 120 1.30 8.95 -16.49
CA LYS A 120 0.42 8.04 -15.76
C LYS A 120 0.83 6.59 -16.02
N TRP A 121 0.84 5.81 -14.96
CA TRP A 121 1.18 4.40 -14.98
C TRP A 121 0.29 3.62 -15.96
N GLY A 122 0.88 2.61 -16.60
CA GLY A 122 0.15 1.73 -17.52
C GLY A 122 0.06 2.26 -18.96
N ASN A 123 0.93 3.20 -19.33
CA ASN A 123 1.04 3.74 -20.70
C ASN A 123 2.41 3.48 -21.35
N ASP A 124 3.21 2.55 -20.83
CA ASP A 124 4.56 2.21 -21.33
C ASP A 124 5.50 3.44 -21.27
N ASP A 125 5.56 4.06 -20.10
CA ASP A 125 6.33 5.28 -19.85
C ASP A 125 7.26 5.05 -18.65
N ASP A 126 8.56 4.83 -18.97
CA ASP A 126 9.64 4.58 -18.01
C ASP A 126 9.77 5.67 -16.92
N TYR A 127 9.20 6.86 -17.13
CA TYR A 127 9.24 7.92 -16.11
C TYR A 127 8.36 7.58 -14.89
N VAL A 128 7.25 6.86 -15.09
CA VAL A 128 6.24 6.57 -14.05
C VAL A 128 6.16 5.09 -13.67
N ASP A 129 6.61 4.19 -14.54
CA ASP A 129 6.63 2.74 -14.31
C ASP A 129 7.72 2.29 -13.32
#